data_AF-A0A7L7VYR9-F1
#
_entry.id   AF-A0A7L7VYR9-F1
#
_cell.length_a   1.000
_cell.length_b   1.000
_cell.length_c   1.000
_cell.angle_alpha   90.00
_cell.angle_beta   90.00
_cell.angle_gamma   90.00
#
_symmetry.space_group_name_H-M   'P 1'
#
loop_
_entity.id
_entity.type
_entity.pdbx_description
1 polymer ?
#
loop_
_entity_poly.entity_id
_entity_poly.type
_entity_poly.pdbx_seq_one_letter_code
_entity_poly.pdbx_strand_id
1 'polypeptide(L)'
;MTDAQTAGHPSWKVEVTSPALKGFRRLPEKAAAAIVEFVTGVLADNPYRLSKPLTNELRGLRTARRGDYRVLFTLDVEEHILYVHRIEHRSDVYKPR
;
A
#
# COMPACT_ATOMS: atom_id res chain seq x y z
N MET A 1 0.86 30.53 27.05
CA MET A 1 1.70 29.31 26.90
C MET A 1 1.02 28.44 25.87
N THR A 2 1.59 28.46 24.68
CA THR A 2 1.13 27.73 23.49
C THR A 2 1.49 26.27 23.70
N ASP A 3 0.51 25.37 23.65
CA ASP A 3 0.84 23.96 23.39
C ASP A 3 0.37 23.62 21.98
N ALA A 4 1.33 23.16 21.20
CA ALA A 4 1.26 23.05 19.77
C ALA A 4 0.36 21.88 19.39
N GLN A 5 -0.68 22.17 18.61
CA GLN A 5 -1.45 21.19 17.87
C GLN A 5 -0.48 20.37 17.01
N THR A 6 -0.21 19.13 17.42
CA THR A 6 0.22 18.09 16.48
C THR A 6 -1.02 17.77 15.65
N ALA A 7 -1.27 18.57 14.61
CA ALA A 7 -2.27 18.26 13.61
C ALA A 7 -1.76 17.04 12.81
N GLY A 8 -1.95 15.85 13.38
CA GLY A 8 -1.79 14.60 12.65
C GLY A 8 -2.74 14.67 11.46
N HIS A 9 -2.21 14.59 10.25
CA HIS A 9 -3.07 14.46 9.08
C HIS A 9 -3.89 13.18 9.27
N PRO A 10 -5.21 13.18 8.95
CA PRO A 10 -5.99 11.96 9.04
C PRO A 10 -5.33 10.88 8.18
N SER A 11 -5.25 9.66 8.72
CA SER A 11 -4.75 8.51 7.97
C SER A 11 -5.57 8.33 6.69
N TRP A 12 -4.92 7.90 5.62
CA TRP A 12 -5.58 7.69 4.34
C TRP A 12 -6.65 6.61 4.44
N LYS A 13 -7.84 6.83 3.86
CA LYS A 13 -8.84 5.77 3.74
C LYS A 13 -8.28 4.70 2.81
N VAL A 14 -8.31 3.44 3.23
CA VAL A 14 -7.82 2.33 2.40
C VAL A 14 -8.97 1.64 1.70
N GLU A 15 -8.87 1.53 0.37
CA GLU A 15 -9.76 0.73 -0.44
C GLU A 15 -8.99 -0.32 -1.23
N VAL A 16 -9.54 -1.53 -1.29
CA VAL A 16 -8.90 -2.67 -1.95
C VAL A 16 -9.69 -3.01 -3.19
N THR A 17 -9.04 -2.93 -4.35
CA THR A 17 -9.66 -3.31 -5.61
C THR A 17 -9.89 -4.82 -5.69
N SER A 18 -10.86 -5.25 -6.52
CA SER A 18 -11.17 -6.67 -6.72
C SER A 18 -9.95 -7.54 -7.11
N PRO A 19 -9.01 -7.09 -7.96
CA PRO A 19 -7.76 -7.81 -8.22
C PRO A 19 -6.87 -7.99 -6.99
N ALA A 20 -6.73 -6.95 -6.16
CA ALA A 20 -5.94 -7.04 -4.93
C ALA A 20 -6.54 -8.04 -3.93
N LEU A 21 -7.87 -8.07 -3.80
CA LEU A 21 -8.58 -9.04 -2.97
C LEU A 21 -8.25 -10.50 -3.35
N LYS A 22 -8.15 -10.80 -4.65
CA LYS A 22 -7.71 -12.13 -5.12
C LYS A 22 -6.26 -12.42 -4.75
N GLY A 23 -5.39 -11.40 -4.76
CA GLY A 23 -4.01 -11.49 -4.32
C GLY A 23 -3.91 -11.86 -2.84
N PHE A 24 -4.63 -11.14 -1.97
CA PHE A 24 -4.68 -11.40 -0.53
C PHE A 24 -5.07 -12.85 -0.21
N ARG A 25 -6.08 -13.40 -0.90
CA ARG A 25 -6.55 -14.79 -0.69
C ARG A 25 -5.52 -15.86 -1.03
N ARG A 26 -4.49 -15.54 -1.81
CA ARG A 26 -3.42 -16.48 -2.19
C ARG A 26 -2.23 -16.45 -1.24
N LEU A 27 -2.21 -15.49 -0.32
CA LEU A 27 -1.14 -15.36 0.64
C LEU A 27 -1.32 -16.38 1.78
N PRO A 28 -0.21 -16.88 2.36
CA PRO A 28 -0.27 -17.51 3.68
C PRO A 28 -0.93 -16.55 4.67
N GLU A 29 -1.76 -17.07 5.57
CA GLU A 29 -2.59 -16.28 6.50
C GLU A 29 -1.77 -15.23 7.27
N LYS A 30 -0.62 -15.62 7.82
CA LYS A 30 0.28 -14.71 8.54
C LYS A 30 0.78 -13.55 7.68
N ALA A 31 1.07 -13.82 6.40
CA ALA A 31 1.48 -12.78 5.47
C ALA A 31 0.31 -11.87 5.11
N ALA A 32 -0.89 -12.41 4.90
CA ALA A 32 -2.09 -11.61 4.66
C ALA A 32 -2.36 -10.65 5.83
N ALA A 33 -2.37 -11.15 7.07
CA ALA A 33 -2.58 -10.34 8.27
C ALA A 33 -1.53 -9.22 8.39
N ALA A 34 -0.24 -9.56 8.23
CA ALA A 34 0.85 -8.58 8.32
C ALA A 34 0.78 -7.49 7.23
N ILE A 35 0.22 -7.81 6.05
CA ILE A 35 0.03 -6.83 4.98
C ILE A 35 -1.20 -5.98 5.25
N VAL A 36 -2.30 -6.55 5.75
CA VAL A 36 -3.49 -5.78 6.14
C VAL A 36 -3.11 -4.73 7.19
N GLU A 37 -2.46 -5.15 8.29
CA GLU A 37 -1.98 -4.23 9.34
C GLU A 37 -1.05 -3.14 8.79
N PHE A 38 -0.16 -3.52 7.89
CA PHE A 38 0.75 -2.56 7.27
C PHE A 38 0.00 -1.54 6.41
N VAL A 39 -0.94 -1.98 5.57
CA VAL A 39 -1.65 -1.11 4.64
C VAL A 39 -2.61 -0.18 5.38
N THR A 40 -3.39 -0.69 6.33
CA THR A 40 -4.42 0.09 7.03
C THR A 40 -3.89 0.94 8.18
N GLY A 41 -2.63 0.77 8.57
CA GLY A 41 -1.96 1.59 9.59
C GLY A 41 -0.76 2.32 9.01
N VAL A 42 0.41 1.70 9.14
CA VAL A 42 1.71 2.35 8.87
C VAL A 42 1.78 3.00 7.49
N LEU A 43 1.33 2.31 6.44
CA LEU A 43 1.34 2.84 5.08
C LEU A 43 0.29 3.95 4.90
N ALA A 44 -0.93 3.77 5.41
CA ALA A 44 -1.99 4.76 5.33
C ALA A 44 -1.64 6.06 6.06
N ASP A 45 -0.83 6.01 7.13
CA ASP A 45 -0.41 7.23 7.84
C ASP A 45 0.59 8.06 7.03
N ASN A 46 1.44 7.42 6.24
CA ASN A 46 2.58 8.07 5.58
C ASN A 46 2.86 7.51 4.17
N PRO A 47 1.87 7.47 3.25
CA PRO A 47 2.01 6.70 2.02
C PRO A 47 3.04 7.32 1.08
N TYR A 48 3.21 8.65 1.06
CA TYR A 48 4.26 9.28 0.25
C TYR A 48 5.67 8.93 0.74
N ARG A 49 5.88 8.89 2.05
CA ARG A 49 7.20 8.64 2.67
C ARG A 49 7.62 7.18 2.57
N LEU A 50 6.67 6.26 2.71
CA LEU A 50 6.92 4.82 2.78
C LEU A 50 6.81 4.12 1.42
N SER A 51 6.61 4.87 0.36
CA SER A 51 6.50 4.35 -0.99
C SER A 51 7.29 5.19 -1.99
N LYS A 52 7.55 4.59 -3.14
CA LYS A 52 8.13 5.30 -4.28
C LYS A 52 7.19 5.27 -5.48
N PRO A 53 7.16 6.35 -6.29
CA PRO A 53 6.43 6.32 -7.55
C PRO A 53 7.07 5.31 -8.51
N LEU A 54 6.23 4.67 -9.32
CA LEU A 54 6.66 3.85 -10.44
C LEU A 54 6.81 4.70 -11.70
N THR A 55 7.61 4.20 -12.64
CA THR A 55 7.96 4.88 -13.90
C THR A 55 7.42 4.12 -15.11
N ASN A 56 7.65 4.67 -16.31
CA ASN A 56 7.27 4.09 -17.60
C ASN A 56 5.76 3.82 -17.69
N GLU A 57 5.36 2.66 -18.18
CA GLU A 57 3.96 2.23 -18.35
C GLU A 57 3.18 2.17 -17.02
N LEU A 58 3.87 2.20 -15.88
CA LEU A 58 3.27 2.18 -14.54
C LEU A 58 3.25 3.57 -13.88
N ARG A 59 3.48 4.65 -14.65
CA ARG A 59 3.39 6.02 -14.14
C ARG A 59 2.01 6.26 -13.50
N GLY A 60 2.00 6.89 -12.32
CA GLY A 60 0.80 7.13 -11.51
C GLY A 60 0.60 6.12 -10.39
N LEU A 61 1.20 4.92 -10.50
CA LEU A 61 1.25 3.95 -9.40
C LEU A 61 2.40 4.23 -8.44
N ARG A 62 2.22 3.76 -7.21
CA ARG A 62 3.24 3.76 -6.15
C ARG A 62 3.44 2.34 -5.65
N THR A 63 4.64 2.07 -5.13
CA THR A 63 4.95 0.79 -4.50
C THR A 63 5.56 0.99 -3.11
N ALA A 64 5.04 0.24 -2.14
CA ALA A 64 5.57 0.11 -0.79
C ALA A 64 5.99 -1.33 -0.51
N ARG A 65 6.96 -1.53 0.38
CA ARG A 65 7.49 -2.85 0.74
C ARG A 65 7.15 -3.21 2.17
N ARG A 66 6.70 -4.45 2.38
CA ARG A 66 6.54 -5.07 3.70
C ARG A 66 7.18 -6.45 3.67
N GLY A 67 8.38 -6.56 4.24
CA GLY A 67 9.19 -7.77 4.14
C GLY A 67 9.40 -8.19 2.69
N ASP A 68 8.92 -9.39 2.36
CA ASP A 68 9.06 -9.99 1.04
C ASP A 68 7.94 -9.63 0.07
N TYR A 69 7.00 -8.78 0.47
CA TYR A 69 5.87 -8.37 -0.36
C TYR A 69 5.97 -6.92 -0.80
N ARG A 70 5.45 -6.66 -2.00
CA ARG A 70 5.23 -5.33 -2.56
C ARG A 70 3.74 -5.05 -2.66
N VAL A 71 3.33 -3.89 -2.17
CA VAL A 71 1.98 -3.35 -2.33
C VAL A 71 2.04 -2.32 -3.45
N LEU A 72 1.25 -2.51 -4.51
CA LEU A 72 1.06 -1.53 -5.58
C LEU A 72 -0.25 -0.81 -5.35
N PHE A 73 -0.21 0.53 -5.37
CA PHE A 73 -1.37 1.36 -5.05
C PHE A 73 -1.36 2.70 -5.80
N THR A 74 -2.49 3.40 -5.81
CA THR A 74 -2.61 4.81 -6.20
C THR A 74 -3.14 5.63 -5.02
N LEU A 75 -2.93 6.95 -5.08
CA LEU A 75 -3.46 7.89 -4.10
C LEU A 75 -4.40 8.84 -4.83
N ASP A 76 -5.65 8.88 -4.38
CA ASP A 76 -6.62 9.89 -4.75
C ASP A 76 -6.53 11.03 -3.72
N VAL A 77 -5.91 12.12 -4.13
CA VAL A 77 -5.61 13.26 -3.24
C VAL A 77 -6.87 14.04 -2.89
N GLU A 78 -7.86 14.03 -3.78
CA GLU A 78 -9.11 14.78 -3.59
C GLU A 78 -9.98 14.06 -2.55
N GLU A 79 -10.14 12.75 -2.70
CA GLU A 79 -10.95 11.93 -1.79
C GLU A 79 -10.14 11.41 -0.58
N HIS A 80 -8.83 11.63 -0.56
CA HIS A 80 -7.88 11.13 0.45
C HIS A 80 -7.91 9.59 0.60
N ILE A 81 -7.96 8.89 -0.54
CA ILE A 81 -8.08 7.42 -0.63
C ILE A 81 -6.80 6.77 -1.18
N LEU A 82 -6.33 5.74 -0.49
CA LEU A 82 -5.29 4.83 -0.93
C LEU A 82 -5.93 3.58 -1.53
N TYR A 83 -5.84 3.46 -2.86
CA TYR A 83 -6.37 2.30 -3.58
C TYR A 83 -5.30 1.23 -3.79
N VAL A 84 -5.45 0.08 -3.12
CA VAL A 84 -4.57 -1.07 -3.31
C VAL A 84 -5.00 -1.86 -4.55
N HIS A 85 -4.06 -1.98 -5.49
CA HIS A 85 -4.27 -2.66 -6.78
C HIS A 85 -3.74 -4.08 -6.80
N ARG A 86 -2.55 -4.30 -6.25
CA ARG A 86 -1.90 -5.63 -6.24
C ARG A 86 -0.99 -5.81 -5.04
N ILE A 87 -0.85 -7.07 -4.63
CA ILE A 87 0.19 -7.53 -3.72
C ILE A 87 1.00 -8.60 -4.44
N GLU A 88 2.30 -8.42 -4.47
CA GLU A 88 3.23 -9.28 -5.20
C GLU A 88 4.33 -9.77 -4.25
N HIS A 89 4.68 -11.05 -4.33
CA HIS A 89 5.85 -11.57 -3.63
C HIS A 89 7.12 -11.17 -4.39
N ARG A 90 8.20 -10.84 -3.68
CA ARG A 90 9.46 -10.39 -4.28
C ARG A 90 10.04 -11.40 -5.26
N SER A 91 9.79 -12.69 -5.04
CA SER A 91 10.29 -13.80 -5.84
C SER A 91 9.44 -14.09 -7.08
N ASP A 92 8.22 -13.55 -7.19
CA ASP A 92 7.42 -13.71 -8.40
C ASP A 92 7.98 -12.92 -9.60
N VAL A 93 8.94 -12.01 -9.34
CA VAL A 93 9.76 -11.35 -10.37
C VAL A 93 10.70 -12.34 -11.09
N TYR A 94 11.01 -13.49 -10.48
CA TYR A 94 11.93 -14.49 -11.02
C TYR A 94 11.24 -15.78 -11.51
N LYS A 95 9.91 -15.86 -11.52
CA LYS A 95 9.23 -17.03 -12.09
C LYS A 95 9.04 -16.84 -13.59
N PRO A 96 9.53 -17.78 -14.44
CA PRO A 96 9.13 -17.83 -15.84
C PRO A 96 7.60 -18.00 -15.89
N ARG A 97 6.94 -17.21 -16.74
CA ARG A 97 5.54 -17.45 -17.08
C ARG A 97 5.42 -18.62 -18.04
#